data_AF-A0A1Q7GIF5-F1
#
_entry.id   AF-A0A1Q7GIF5-F1
#
_cell.length_a   1.000
_cell.length_b   1.000
_cell.length_c   1.000
_cell.angle_alpha   90.00
_cell.angle_beta   90.00
_cell.angle_gamma   90.00
#
_symmetry.space_group_name_H-M   'P 1'
#
loop_
_entity.id
_entity.type
_entity.pdbx_description
1 polymer ?
#
loop_
_entity_poly.entity_id
_entity_poly.type
_entity_poly.pdbx_seq_one_letter_code
_entity_poly.pdbx_strand_id
1 'polypeptide(L)'
;MKASVALLLLVVAIYGFQRTPPSALKSSPFSEQRADTDLRTIVGFGPRPAGSEALAKARSYIVSELSKAGLKPQLDEFDARTPKGFRHMVNIRAMRSGLKPTIIALTGHYDTKVFDRFFFTGANDGGSS
;
A
#
# COMPACT_ATOMS: atom_id res chain seq x y z
N MET A 1 -44.99 -24.02 -34.81
CA MET A 1 -43.71 -23.35 -35.15
C MET A 1 -43.68 -21.86 -34.79
N LYS A 2 -44.70 -21.05 -35.12
CA LYS A 2 -44.68 -19.58 -34.82
C LYS A 2 -44.73 -19.23 -33.32
N ALA A 3 -45.49 -19.96 -32.51
CA ALA A 3 -45.59 -19.71 -31.07
C ALA A 3 -44.29 -20.05 -30.29
N SER A 4 -43.56 -21.08 -30.73
CA SER A 4 -42.30 -21.52 -30.09
C SER A 4 -41.15 -20.52 -30.33
N VAL A 5 -41.14 -19.85 -31.48
CA VAL A 5 -40.16 -18.79 -31.80
C VAL A 5 -40.45 -17.52 -30.99
N ALA A 6 -41.72 -17.14 -30.83
CA ALA A 6 -42.11 -16.00 -30.02
C ALA A 6 -41.75 -16.17 -28.53
N LEU A 7 -41.91 -17.39 -27.99
CA LEU A 7 -41.53 -17.71 -26.62
C LEU A 7 -40.01 -17.68 -26.42
N LEU A 8 -39.24 -18.17 -27.39
CA LEU A 8 -37.78 -18.13 -27.35
C LEU A 8 -37.24 -16.69 -27.38
N LEU A 9 -37.84 -15.82 -28.21
CA LEU A 9 -37.47 -14.40 -28.28
C LEU A 9 -37.81 -13.64 -26.98
N LEU A 10 -38.92 -14.00 -26.32
CA LEU A 10 -39.30 -13.41 -25.03
C LEU A 10 -38.32 -13.78 -23.91
N VAL A 11 -37.87 -15.04 -23.86
CA VAL A 11 -36.90 -15.52 -22.87
C VAL A 11 -35.53 -14.87 -23.06
N VAL A 12 -35.08 -14.70 -24.31
CA VAL A 12 -33.82 -13.99 -24.63
C VAL A 12 -33.91 -12.51 -24.24
N ALA A 13 -35.06 -11.86 -24.43
CA ALA A 13 -35.26 -10.48 -24.01
C ALA A 13 -35.22 -10.32 -22.48
N ILE A 14 -35.85 -11.25 -21.74
CA ILE A 14 -35.86 -11.26 -20.27
C ILE A 14 -34.46 -11.55 -19.71
N TYR A 15 -33.72 -12.51 -20.28
CA TYR A 15 -32.34 -12.81 -19.86
C TYR A 15 -31.32 -11.75 -20.33
N GLY A 16 -31.56 -11.09 -21.47
CA GLY A 16 -30.72 -10.01 -21.98
C GLY A 16 -30.79 -8.73 -21.12
N PHE A 17 -31.95 -8.47 -20.51
CA PHE A 17 -32.17 -7.32 -19.61
C PHE A 17 -31.70 -7.53 -18.17
N GLN A 18 -31.37 -8.76 -17.76
CA GLN A 18 -30.80 -9.04 -16.43
C GLN A 18 -29.28 -8.79 -16.32
N ARG A 19 -28.65 -8.21 -17.34
CA ARG A 19 -27.29 -7.69 -17.16
C ARG A 19 -27.37 -6.47 -16.25
N THR A 20 -27.10 -6.68 -14.96
CA THR A 20 -26.76 -5.61 -14.03
C THR A 20 -25.73 -4.74 -14.76
N PRO A 21 -26.00 -3.44 -15.00
CA PRO A 21 -25.02 -2.59 -15.65
C PRO A 21 -23.73 -2.70 -14.84
N PRO A 22 -22.57 -2.91 -15.48
CA PRO A 22 -21.31 -2.95 -14.76
C PRO A 22 -21.27 -1.72 -13.87
N SER A 23 -21.18 -1.95 -12.57
CA SER A 23 -21.03 -0.88 -11.57
C SER A 23 -20.01 0.10 -12.12
N ALA A 24 -20.39 1.36 -12.30
CA ALA A 24 -19.48 2.38 -12.80
C ALA A 24 -18.17 2.26 -12.01
N LEU A 25 -17.05 2.09 -12.72
CA LEU A 25 -15.74 2.01 -12.08
C LEU A 25 -15.62 3.23 -11.18
N LYS A 26 -15.48 3.00 -9.88
CA LYS A 26 -15.28 4.09 -8.93
C LYS A 26 -13.96 4.75 -9.33
N SER A 27 -14.04 5.99 -9.81
CA SER A 27 -12.86 6.79 -10.11
C SER A 27 -12.06 6.97 -8.82
N SER A 28 -10.86 6.42 -8.79
CA SER A 28 -9.91 6.58 -7.68
C SER A 28 -8.84 7.59 -8.11
N PRO A 29 -8.45 8.55 -7.25
CA PRO A 29 -7.30 9.41 -7.53
C PRO A 29 -5.95 8.67 -7.39
N PHE A 30 -5.96 7.37 -7.16
CA PHE A 30 -4.75 6.54 -7.08
C PHE A 30 -3.98 6.58 -8.40
N SER A 31 -2.66 6.78 -8.32
CA SER A 31 -1.76 6.77 -9.46
C SER A 31 -0.72 5.66 -9.30
N GLU A 32 -0.79 4.67 -10.18
CA GLU A 32 0.19 3.58 -10.25
C GLU A 32 1.59 4.10 -10.57
N GLN A 33 1.70 5.13 -11.43
CA GLN A 33 2.97 5.75 -11.79
C GLN A 33 3.63 6.43 -10.59
N ARG A 34 2.82 7.09 -9.75
CA ARG A 34 3.31 7.68 -8.51
C ARG A 34 3.80 6.59 -7.54
N ALA A 35 3.02 5.51 -7.38
CA ALA A 35 3.39 4.39 -6.53
C ALA A 35 4.69 3.69 -7.01
N ASP A 36 4.86 3.47 -8.32
CA ASP A 36 6.11 2.94 -8.90
C ASP A 36 7.30 3.86 -8.65
N THR A 37 7.10 5.19 -8.70
CA THR A 37 8.15 6.17 -8.40
C THR A 37 8.57 6.12 -6.94
N ASP A 38 7.62 6.04 -6.01
CA ASP A 38 7.89 5.91 -4.57
C ASP A 38 8.63 4.59 -4.29
N LEU A 39 8.17 3.47 -4.87
CA LEU A 39 8.83 2.16 -4.78
C LEU A 39 10.29 2.23 -5.26
N ARG A 40 10.53 2.77 -6.46
CA ARG A 40 11.88 2.90 -7.02
C ARG A 40 12.78 3.78 -6.15
N THR A 41 12.23 4.84 -5.57
CA THR A 41 12.97 5.73 -4.66
C THR A 41 13.39 4.99 -3.40
N ILE A 42 12.45 4.31 -2.73
CA ILE A 42 12.73 3.53 -1.51
C ILE A 42 13.72 2.40 -1.77
N VAL A 43 13.51 1.63 -2.86
CA VAL A 43 14.39 0.54 -3.28
C VAL A 43 15.77 1.07 -3.68
N GLY A 44 15.83 2.24 -4.28
CA GLY A 44 17.07 2.91 -4.72
C GLY A 44 17.99 3.30 -3.56
N PHE A 45 17.50 3.41 -2.33
CA PHE A 45 18.36 3.56 -1.15
C PHE A 45 19.17 2.30 -0.81
N GLY A 46 18.86 1.16 -1.43
CA GLY A 46 19.49 -0.14 -1.16
C GLY A 46 18.79 -0.91 -0.03
N PRO A 47 19.41 -1.99 0.50
CA PRO A 47 18.91 -2.70 1.67
C PRO A 47 18.77 -1.76 2.89
N ARG A 48 17.65 -1.85 3.60
CA ARG A 48 17.26 -0.99 4.73
C ARG A 48 17.12 -1.80 6.04
N PRO A 49 18.13 -2.54 6.50
CA PRO A 49 18.02 -3.24 7.79
C PRO A 49 17.92 -2.25 8.96
N ALA A 50 17.32 -2.69 10.07
CA ALA A 50 17.21 -1.91 11.29
C ALA A 50 18.57 -1.32 11.73
N GLY A 51 18.60 0.00 11.95
CA GLY A 51 19.80 0.77 12.33
C GLY A 51 20.68 1.23 11.16
N SER A 52 20.36 0.91 9.91
CA SER A 52 21.14 1.38 8.74
C SER A 52 20.85 2.82 8.34
N GLU A 53 21.81 3.45 7.68
CA GLU A 53 21.64 4.78 7.07
C GLU A 53 20.57 4.77 5.96
N ALA A 54 20.50 3.69 5.17
CA ALA A 54 19.48 3.52 4.13
C ALA A 54 18.06 3.51 4.72
N LEU A 55 17.86 2.85 5.88
CA LEU A 55 16.58 2.88 6.59
C LEU A 55 16.24 4.28 7.10
N ALA A 56 17.24 5.04 7.59
CA ALA A 56 17.04 6.42 8.01
C ALA A 56 16.63 7.32 6.83
N LYS A 57 17.26 7.16 5.66
CA LYS A 57 16.87 7.85 4.41
C LYS A 57 15.44 7.52 3.99
N ALA A 58 15.07 6.25 4.01
CA ALA A 58 13.70 5.82 3.71
C ALA A 58 12.68 6.41 4.69
N ARG A 59 12.99 6.44 6.00
CA ARG A 59 12.14 7.10 7.00
C ARG A 59 11.97 8.59 6.71
N SER A 60 13.06 9.31 6.44
CA SER A 60 13.00 10.74 6.10
C SER A 60 12.16 11.00 4.85
N TYR A 61 12.26 10.12 3.84
CA TYR A 61 11.44 10.18 2.64
C TYR A 61 9.95 10.03 2.96
N ILE A 62 9.56 8.97 3.67
CA ILE A 62 8.17 8.70 4.04
C ILE A 62 7.59 9.85 4.88
N VAL A 63 8.33 10.36 5.86
CA VAL A 63 7.92 11.51 6.66
C VAL A 63 7.70 12.76 5.80
N SER A 64 8.58 13.01 4.83
CA SER A 64 8.43 14.13 3.90
C SER A 64 7.18 13.99 3.04
N GLU A 65 6.95 12.82 2.44
CA GLU A 65 5.79 12.58 1.58
C GLU A 65 4.46 12.63 2.34
N LEU A 66 4.39 12.07 3.55
CA LEU A 66 3.22 12.19 4.41
C LEU A 66 2.94 13.67 4.77
N SER A 67 3.99 14.46 5.04
CA SER A 67 3.85 15.89 5.34
C SER A 67 3.36 16.68 4.12
N LYS A 68 3.88 16.39 2.92
CA LYS A 68 3.41 16.98 1.66
C LYS A 68 1.95 16.63 1.36
N ALA A 69 1.49 15.46 1.79
CA ALA A 69 0.09 15.05 1.73
C ALA A 69 -0.80 15.74 2.80
N GLY A 70 -0.25 16.65 3.60
CA GLY A 70 -0.98 17.42 4.62
C GLY A 70 -1.21 16.67 5.93
N LEU A 71 -0.52 15.55 6.15
CA LEU A 71 -0.57 14.81 7.41
C LEU A 71 0.49 15.34 8.40
N LYS A 72 0.40 14.90 9.65
CA LYS A 72 1.36 15.20 10.72
C LYS A 72 2.03 13.90 11.18
N PRO A 73 3.14 13.49 10.54
CA PRO A 73 3.87 12.30 10.95
C PRO A 73 4.43 12.44 12.36
N GLN A 74 4.40 11.36 13.10
CA GLN A 74 5.02 11.22 14.41
C GLN A 74 5.93 10.00 14.38
N LEU A 75 7.12 10.16 14.96
CA LEU A 75 8.05 9.06 15.15
C LEU A 75 7.76 8.40 16.49
N ASP A 76 7.79 7.08 16.49
CA ASP A 76 7.68 6.24 17.68
C ASP A 76 8.95 5.42 17.78
N GLU A 77 9.84 5.84 18.67
CA GLU A 77 11.21 5.35 18.77
C GLU A 77 11.36 4.41 19.97
N PHE A 78 12.03 3.28 19.76
CA PHE A 78 12.24 2.28 20.80
C PHE A 78 13.49 1.44 20.53
N ASP A 79 14.07 0.90 21.61
CA ASP A 79 15.14 -0.09 21.52
C ASP A 79 14.57 -1.50 21.69
N ALA A 80 14.82 -2.37 20.71
CA ALA A 80 14.35 -3.74 20.71
C ALA A 80 15.53 -4.72 20.85
N ARG A 81 15.34 -5.77 21.65
CA ARG A 81 16.28 -6.90 21.71
C ARG A 81 16.01 -7.82 20.53
N THR A 82 17.02 -8.01 19.67
CA THR A 82 16.97 -8.96 18.54
C THR A 82 17.95 -10.12 18.77
N PRO A 83 17.88 -11.22 17.98
CA PRO A 83 18.89 -12.27 18.01
C PRO A 83 20.32 -11.78 17.72
N LYS A 84 20.48 -10.67 16.98
CA LYS A 84 21.78 -10.04 16.68
C LYS A 84 22.11 -8.87 17.63
N GLY A 85 21.45 -8.79 18.80
CA GLY A 85 21.65 -7.76 19.83
C GLY A 85 20.58 -6.65 19.81
N PHE A 86 20.77 -5.62 20.63
CA PHE A 86 19.86 -4.47 20.68
C PHE A 86 19.91 -3.66 19.38
N ARG A 87 18.76 -3.15 18.95
CA ARG A 87 18.61 -2.28 17.79
C ARG A 87 17.62 -1.17 18.10
N HIS A 88 18.00 0.05 17.77
CA HIS A 88 17.10 1.19 17.73
C HIS A 88 16.17 1.07 16.51
N MET A 89 14.87 1.17 16.73
CA MET A 89 13.82 1.03 15.74
C MET A 89 12.87 2.22 15.82
N VAL A 90 12.26 2.56 14.68
CA VAL A 90 11.40 3.73 14.58
C VAL A 90 10.17 3.38 13.76
N ASN A 91 8.98 3.41 14.38
CA ASN A 91 7.73 3.40 13.63
C ASN A 91 7.38 4.82 13.18
N ILE A 92 6.64 4.92 12.08
CA ILE A 92 6.09 6.18 11.59
C ILE A 92 4.57 6.05 11.67
N ARG A 93 3.92 7.00 12.35
CA ARG A 93 2.45 7.06 12.38
C ARG A 93 1.98 8.43 11.91
N ALA A 94 0.91 8.45 11.14
CA ALA A 94 0.23 9.68 10.73
C ALA A 94 -1.27 9.44 10.76
N MET A 95 -2.03 10.41 11.23
CA MET A 95 -3.47 10.29 11.39
C MET A 95 -4.18 11.46 10.72
N ARG A 96 -5.27 11.15 10.02
CA ARG A 96 -6.24 12.13 9.54
C ARG A 96 -7.54 11.95 10.29
N SER A 97 -8.00 12.98 10.99
CA SER A 97 -9.28 12.94 11.69
C SER A 97 -10.43 12.80 10.69
N GLY A 98 -11.26 11.78 10.90
CA GLY A 98 -12.54 11.62 10.21
C GLY A 98 -13.69 12.32 10.95
N LEU A 99 -14.89 12.22 10.39
CA LEU A 99 -16.13 12.75 11.01
C LEU A 99 -16.75 11.77 12.03
N LYS A 100 -16.30 10.51 12.03
CA LYS A 100 -16.82 9.44 12.88
C LYS A 100 -15.71 8.92 13.79
N PRO A 101 -16.05 8.32 14.95
CA PRO A 101 -15.05 7.76 15.88
C PRO A 101 -14.42 6.44 15.39
N THR A 102 -14.84 5.91 14.24
CA THR A 102 -14.28 4.69 13.65
C THR A 102 -12.92 4.96 13.01
N ILE A 103 -11.95 4.07 13.27
CA ILE A 103 -10.60 4.14 12.72
C ILE A 103 -10.43 3.09 11.62
N ILE A 104 -9.79 3.48 10.53
CA ILE A 104 -9.23 2.57 9.52
C ILE A 104 -7.72 2.71 9.59
N ALA A 105 -7.03 1.60 9.81
CA ALA A 105 -5.57 1.55 9.81
C ALA A 105 -5.07 0.99 8.48
N LEU A 106 -4.18 1.73 7.82
CA LEU A 106 -3.37 1.23 6.71
C LEU A 106 -1.95 1.07 7.25
N THR A 107 -1.39 -0.12 7.10
CA THR A 107 -0.12 -0.50 7.74
C THR A 107 0.76 -1.26 6.76
N GLY A 108 2.06 -1.11 6.93
CA GLY A 108 3.11 -1.84 6.22
C GLY A 108 4.41 -1.77 7.00
N HIS A 109 5.47 -2.35 6.44
CA HIS A 109 6.82 -2.21 6.97
C HIS A 109 7.73 -1.62 5.88
N TYR A 110 8.80 -0.95 6.26
CA TYR A 110 9.69 -0.24 5.31
C TYR A 110 11.17 -0.63 5.46
N ASP A 111 11.48 -1.41 6.49
CA ASP A 111 12.77 -2.06 6.68
C ASP A 111 12.90 -3.33 5.84
N THR A 112 14.14 -3.78 5.65
CA THR A 112 14.44 -5.04 4.96
C THR A 112 15.10 -6.03 5.90
N LYS A 113 14.77 -7.31 5.72
CA LYS A 113 15.46 -8.40 6.39
C LYS A 113 16.97 -8.39 6.12
N VAL A 114 17.76 -8.66 7.16
CA VAL A 114 19.21 -8.84 7.05
C VAL A 114 19.52 -10.19 6.40
N PHE A 115 20.27 -10.17 5.28
CA PHE A 115 20.87 -11.34 4.66
C PHE A 115 22.37 -11.13 4.52
N ASP A 116 23.16 -12.11 4.97
CA ASP A 116 24.62 -12.01 4.96
C ASP A 116 25.24 -12.45 3.61
N ARG A 117 24.42 -13.04 2.71
CA ARG A 117 24.89 -13.67 1.46
C ARG A 117 24.48 -12.95 0.17
N PHE A 118 23.53 -12.01 0.24
CA PHE A 118 23.08 -11.27 -0.93
C PHE A 118 22.44 -9.93 -0.53
N PHE A 119 22.42 -9.00 -1.48
CA PHE A 119 21.80 -7.69 -1.33
C PHE A 119 20.28 -7.80 -1.47
N PHE A 120 19.59 -7.97 -0.35
CA PHE A 120 18.14 -8.00 -0.33
C PHE A 120 17.58 -6.57 -0.33
N THR A 121 17.13 -6.11 -1.49
CA THR A 121 16.54 -4.77 -1.65
C THR A 121 15.13 -4.65 -1.07
N GLY A 122 14.45 -5.78 -0.88
CA GLY A 122 13.08 -5.84 -0.36
C GLY A 122 12.10 -5.03 -1.22
N ALA A 123 12.14 -5.18 -2.54
CA ALA A 123 11.26 -4.42 -3.43
C ALA A 123 9.78 -4.72 -3.16
N ASN A 124 9.40 -6.00 -3.12
CA ASN A 124 8.04 -6.39 -2.76
C ASN A 124 7.85 -6.64 -1.24
N ASP A 125 8.93 -6.95 -0.53
CA ASP A 125 8.94 -7.22 0.91
C ASP A 125 9.46 -5.96 1.62
N GLY A 126 8.57 -4.97 1.72
CA GLY A 126 8.79 -3.67 2.36
C GLY A 126 8.67 -2.48 1.41
N GLY A 127 9.27 -2.54 0.22
CA GLY A 127 9.29 -1.42 -0.72
C GLY A 127 7.93 -1.11 -1.38
N SER A 128 7.06 -2.11 -1.55
CA SER A 128 5.75 -1.97 -2.19
C SER A 128 4.63 -1.57 -1.24
N SER A 129 4.95 -1.42 0.06
CA SER A 129 4.02 -1.03 1.13
C SER A 129 3.77 0.47 1.19
#